data_AF-K1XQ26-F1
#
_entry.id   AF-K1XQ26-F1
#
_cell.length_a   1.000
_cell.length_b   1.000
_cell.length_c   1.000
_cell.angle_alpha   90.00
_cell.angle_beta   90.00
_cell.angle_gamma   90.00
#
_symmetry.space_group_name_H-M   'P 1'
#
loop_
_entity.id
_entity.type
_entity.pdbx_description
1 polymer ?
#
loop_
_entity_poly.entity_id
_entity_poly.type
_entity_poly.pdbx_seq_one_letter_code
_entity_poly.pdbx_strand_id
1 'polypeptide(L)'
;MKYLLGLINKNKDYLIILILSFFLSASYIVDICSGYLNYYNFDLQEFLLWHYTSLSGSFPYKDIFYPYGLLNYFKYYNLALTFIYYLIIPLLFTFIYFIFKKVFKDKLSLFFSFIFFYVFVLIIVGFPAFARYGLLVVISLIFSCIFYSNTKSTKIKTFTLFVCGMILGLFFTVINDQGAYLVLYFISLFIFSKLLQARKINFLLQNFFIQTIEQSIAVLFGFFISMIPVFLILQHFGSFYSFFTYFKDVIDIVMVAKTPFFSFIDSPANIFTVSILFFAIFYNFIKLFFFKHKFTFSSFLQTSLIITILIMEQKSIIRSID
;
A
#
# COMPACT_ATOMS: atom_id res chain seq x y z
N MET A 1 -0.27 -23.90 -23.33
CA MET A 1 -0.13 -22.77 -24.28
C MET A 1 -1.46 -22.08 -24.64
N LYS A 2 -2.50 -22.77 -25.15
CA LYS A 2 -3.79 -22.15 -25.54
C LYS A 2 -4.52 -21.37 -24.42
N TYR A 3 -4.54 -21.90 -23.20
CA TYR A 3 -5.15 -21.23 -22.04
C TYR A 3 -4.43 -19.92 -21.68
N LEU A 4 -3.10 -19.92 -21.77
CA LEU A 4 -2.24 -18.78 -21.46
C LEU A 4 -2.40 -17.68 -22.52
N LEU A 5 -2.45 -18.05 -23.80
CA LEU A 5 -2.79 -17.14 -24.91
C LEU A 5 -4.22 -16.56 -24.78
N GLY A 6 -5.18 -17.36 -24.32
CA GLY A 6 -6.54 -16.89 -24.03
C GLY A 6 -6.59 -15.85 -22.91
N LEU A 7 -5.82 -16.05 -21.84
CA LEU A 7 -5.69 -15.09 -20.74
C LEU A 7 -5.01 -13.79 -21.17
N ILE A 8 -3.94 -13.88 -21.97
CA ILE A 8 -3.26 -12.71 -22.54
C ILE A 8 -4.24 -11.94 -23.44
N ASN A 9 -4.97 -12.64 -24.31
CA ASN A 9 -5.93 -12.01 -25.22
C ASN A 9 -7.06 -11.28 -24.50
N LYS A 10 -7.50 -11.78 -23.34
CA LYS A 10 -8.55 -11.14 -22.52
C LYS A 10 -8.06 -9.92 -21.75
N ASN A 11 -6.75 -9.82 -21.52
CA ASN A 11 -6.12 -8.82 -20.65
C ASN A 11 -5.09 -7.95 -21.39
N LYS A 12 -5.18 -7.87 -22.74
CA LYS A 12 -4.21 -7.15 -23.59
C LYS A 12 -3.99 -5.71 -23.14
N ASP A 13 -5.05 -5.00 -22.79
CA ASP A 13 -4.96 -3.60 -22.35
C ASP A 13 -4.02 -3.45 -21.15
N TYR A 14 -4.09 -4.35 -20.16
CA TYR A 14 -3.24 -4.29 -18.97
C TYR A 14 -1.78 -4.59 -19.29
N LEU A 15 -1.53 -5.54 -20.21
CA LEU A 15 -0.19 -5.87 -20.66
C LEU A 15 0.43 -4.70 -21.46
N ILE A 16 -0.36 -4.04 -22.31
CA ILE A 16 0.05 -2.84 -23.04
C ILE A 16 0.40 -1.73 -22.07
N ILE A 17 -0.46 -1.46 -21.07
CA ILE A 17 -0.18 -0.42 -20.06
C ILE A 17 1.06 -0.77 -19.24
N LEU A 18 1.26 -2.04 -18.87
CA LEU A 18 2.46 -2.48 -18.14
C LEU A 18 3.74 -2.20 -18.95
N ILE A 19 3.76 -2.60 -20.22
CA ILE A 19 4.89 -2.40 -21.12
C ILE A 19 5.14 -0.91 -21.34
N LEU A 20 4.10 -0.13 -21.66
CA LEU A 20 4.21 1.32 -21.83
C LEU A 20 4.72 1.99 -20.56
N SER A 21 4.18 1.63 -19.40
CA SER A 21 4.61 2.20 -18.12
C SER A 21 6.07 1.87 -17.83
N PHE A 22 6.55 0.67 -18.21
CA PHE A 22 7.95 0.29 -18.09
C PHE A 22 8.87 1.20 -18.91
N PHE A 23 8.55 1.43 -20.18
CA PHE A 23 9.30 2.36 -21.04
C PHE A 23 9.21 3.81 -20.55
N LEU A 24 8.04 4.24 -20.11
CA LEU A 24 7.80 5.59 -19.61
C LEU A 24 8.46 5.86 -18.25
N SER A 25 8.77 4.82 -17.48
CA SER A 25 9.60 4.91 -16.27
C SER A 25 11.07 4.60 -16.52
N ALA A 26 11.51 4.44 -17.77
CA ALA A 26 12.88 4.02 -18.06
C ALA A 26 13.93 5.03 -17.59
N SER A 27 13.63 6.33 -17.57
CA SER A 27 14.53 7.35 -17.00
C SER A 27 14.85 7.09 -15.53
N TYR A 28 13.87 6.61 -14.74
CA TYR A 28 14.07 6.18 -13.36
C TYR A 28 14.90 4.89 -13.24
N ILE A 29 14.91 4.06 -14.29
CA ILE A 29 15.76 2.86 -14.39
C ILE A 29 17.17 3.23 -14.86
N VAL A 30 17.34 4.26 -15.69
CA VAL A 30 18.63 4.70 -16.24
C VAL A 30 19.41 5.55 -15.24
N ASP A 31 18.73 6.29 -14.37
CA ASP A 31 19.36 7.08 -13.29
C ASP A 31 20.10 6.21 -12.24
N ILE A 32 20.10 4.89 -12.40
CA ILE A 32 20.91 3.93 -11.64
C ILE A 32 22.38 3.99 -12.05
N CYS A 33 22.66 4.21 -13.33
CA CYS A 33 24.03 4.28 -13.83
C CYS A 33 24.71 5.60 -13.45
N SER A 34 23.94 6.67 -13.27
CA SER A 34 24.38 8.01 -12.85
C SER A 34 24.18 8.29 -11.36
N GLY A 35 23.17 7.70 -10.72
CA GLY A 35 22.76 7.97 -9.34
C GLY A 35 23.71 7.46 -8.27
N TYR A 36 24.77 6.72 -8.65
CA TYR A 36 25.92 6.48 -7.79
C TYR A 36 26.70 7.78 -7.47
N LEU A 37 26.38 8.90 -8.12
CA LEU A 37 27.12 10.16 -7.99
C LEU A 37 26.26 11.38 -7.62
N ASN A 38 24.92 11.29 -7.63
CA ASN A 38 24.07 12.47 -7.42
C ASN A 38 23.34 12.42 -6.08
N TYR A 39 23.86 13.23 -5.17
CA TYR A 39 23.85 12.98 -3.74
C TYR A 39 23.26 14.18 -2.96
N TYR A 40 22.02 14.59 -3.26
CA TYR A 40 21.56 15.94 -2.91
C TYR A 40 20.56 16.13 -1.75
N ASN A 41 20.18 15.13 -0.94
CA ASN A 41 19.22 15.34 0.18
C ASN A 41 19.62 14.61 1.47
N PHE A 42 19.42 15.24 2.64
CA PHE A 42 19.75 14.83 4.03
C PHE A 42 19.71 13.32 4.36
N ASP A 43 18.81 12.53 3.76
CA ASP A 43 18.82 11.03 3.73
C ASP A 43 20.15 10.44 3.19
N LEU A 44 21.03 11.28 2.66
CA LEU A 44 22.27 10.89 2.00
C LEU A 44 23.37 10.43 2.93
N GLN A 45 23.52 11.10 4.07
CA GLN A 45 24.61 10.79 4.99
C GLN A 45 24.33 9.44 5.66
N GLU A 46 23.07 9.19 6.01
CA GLU A 46 22.65 7.87 6.48
C GLU A 46 22.76 6.81 5.37
N PHE A 47 22.40 7.14 4.13
CA PHE A 47 22.52 6.18 3.02
C PHE A 47 23.98 5.87 2.64
N LEU A 48 24.89 6.85 2.68
CA LEU A 48 26.32 6.67 2.41
C LEU A 48 27.01 5.91 3.54
N LEU A 49 26.67 6.22 4.80
CA LEU A 49 27.17 5.50 5.97
C LEU A 49 26.67 4.05 5.95
N TRP A 50 25.40 3.83 5.61
CA TRP A 50 24.80 2.52 5.42
C TRP A 50 25.44 1.73 4.27
N HIS A 51 25.69 2.36 3.14
CA HIS A 51 26.34 1.73 1.98
C HIS A 51 27.82 1.40 2.25
N TYR A 52 28.53 2.26 2.97
CA TYR A 52 29.93 2.02 3.37
C TYR A 52 30.03 0.85 4.35
N THR A 53 29.18 0.83 5.38
CA THR A 53 29.18 -0.21 6.42
C THR A 53 28.79 -1.58 5.88
N SER A 54 27.80 -1.63 4.99
CA SER A 54 27.38 -2.87 4.32
C SER A 54 28.45 -3.42 3.37
N LEU A 55 29.21 -2.56 2.67
CA LEU A 55 30.34 -2.97 1.84
C LEU A 55 31.54 -3.45 2.65
N SER A 56 31.76 -2.91 3.85
CA SER A 56 32.85 -3.32 4.73
C SER A 56 32.56 -4.62 5.50
N GLY A 57 31.45 -5.30 5.22
CA GLY A 57 31.02 -6.51 5.95
C GLY A 57 30.73 -6.25 7.43
N SER A 58 30.74 -4.97 7.82
CA SER A 58 30.26 -4.52 9.11
C SER A 58 28.76 -4.65 9.04
N PHE A 59 28.11 -5.28 10.02
CA PHE A 59 26.70 -4.96 10.19
C PHE A 59 26.67 -3.44 10.34
N PRO A 60 25.95 -2.70 9.47
CA PRO A 60 25.70 -1.29 9.72
C PRO A 60 25.03 -1.16 11.09
N TYR A 61 24.52 -0.01 11.40
CA TYR A 61 23.50 0.12 12.44
C TYR A 61 22.46 -1.03 12.46
N LYS A 62 21.63 -1.05 13.50
CA LYS A 62 20.41 -1.89 13.61
C LYS A 62 19.44 -1.65 12.41
N ASP A 63 19.82 -1.95 11.16
CA ASP A 63 19.36 -1.31 9.92
C ASP A 63 18.95 -2.29 8.81
N ILE A 64 18.87 -3.59 9.11
CA ILE A 64 17.82 -4.42 8.46
C ILE A 64 16.43 -3.84 8.79
N PHE A 65 16.38 -2.99 9.83
CA PHE A 65 15.16 -2.47 10.42
C PHE A 65 14.86 -1.01 10.10
N TYR A 66 15.73 -0.36 9.32
CA TYR A 66 15.48 0.96 8.78
C TYR A 66 14.12 0.92 8.03
N PRO A 67 13.20 1.89 8.24
CA PRO A 67 11.77 1.75 7.93
C PRO A 67 11.44 1.31 6.49
N TYR A 68 12.36 1.48 5.55
CA TYR A 68 12.16 1.14 4.14
C TYR A 68 12.06 -0.38 3.82
N GLY A 69 12.40 -1.28 4.75
CA GLY A 69 12.19 -2.74 4.62
C GLY A 69 13.24 -3.50 3.77
N LEU A 70 13.12 -4.83 3.73
CA LEU A 70 14.10 -5.73 3.10
C LEU A 70 14.35 -5.45 1.62
N LEU A 71 13.32 -5.06 0.87
CA LEU A 71 13.47 -4.78 -0.56
C LEU A 71 14.41 -3.60 -0.80
N ASN A 72 14.28 -2.52 -0.01
CA ASN A 72 15.13 -1.35 -0.20
C ASN A 72 16.57 -1.60 0.24
N TYR A 73 16.77 -2.47 1.25
CA TYR A 73 18.07 -2.89 1.73
C TYR A 73 18.80 -3.76 0.69
N PHE A 74 18.17 -4.84 0.22
CA PHE A 74 18.85 -5.84 -0.60
C PHE A 74 18.81 -5.56 -2.11
N LYS A 75 18.09 -4.53 -2.59
CA LYS A 75 18.00 -4.24 -4.04
C LYS A 75 19.33 -3.91 -4.72
N TYR A 76 20.38 -3.52 -3.99
CA TYR A 76 21.71 -3.26 -4.57
C TYR A 76 22.62 -4.49 -4.55
N TYR A 77 22.31 -5.49 -3.73
CA TYR A 77 23.11 -6.71 -3.55
C TYR A 77 22.55 -7.91 -4.32
N ASN A 78 21.27 -7.87 -4.68
CA ASN A 78 20.59 -8.98 -5.33
C ASN A 78 19.79 -8.49 -6.55
N LEU A 79 20.22 -8.91 -7.73
CA LEU A 79 19.63 -8.58 -9.02
C LEU A 79 18.13 -8.91 -9.10
N ALA A 80 17.66 -9.98 -8.46
CA ALA A 80 16.23 -10.30 -8.43
C ALA A 80 15.43 -9.26 -7.63
N LEU A 81 15.96 -8.80 -6.51
CA LEU A 81 15.34 -7.74 -5.70
C LEU A 81 15.45 -6.37 -6.37
N THR A 82 16.52 -6.11 -7.13
CA THR A 82 16.63 -4.97 -8.04
C THR A 82 15.47 -4.97 -9.05
N PHE A 83 15.25 -6.09 -9.74
CA PHE A 83 14.16 -6.21 -10.72
C PHE A 83 12.79 -6.02 -10.07
N ILE A 84 12.54 -6.63 -8.90
CA ILE A 84 11.29 -6.46 -8.17
C ILE A 84 11.06 -4.99 -7.83
N TYR A 85 12.09 -4.29 -7.35
CA TYR A 85 11.99 -2.88 -6.99
C TYR A 85 11.58 -2.00 -8.18
N TYR A 86 12.19 -2.17 -9.35
CA TYR A 86 11.85 -1.37 -10.54
C TYR A 86 10.53 -1.77 -11.19
N LEU A 87 10.09 -3.02 -11.03
CA LEU A 87 8.77 -3.46 -11.47
C LEU A 87 7.63 -2.82 -10.67
N ILE A 88 7.88 -2.25 -9.49
CA ILE A 88 6.83 -1.61 -8.68
C ILE A 88 6.11 -0.52 -9.47
N ILE A 89 6.81 0.45 -10.06
CA ILE A 89 6.17 1.60 -10.70
C ILE A 89 5.25 1.17 -11.88
N PRO A 90 5.73 0.35 -12.83
CA PRO A 90 4.87 -0.15 -13.91
C PRO A 90 3.67 -0.95 -13.40
N LEU A 91 3.84 -1.76 -12.34
CA LEU A 91 2.74 -2.48 -11.72
C LEU A 91 1.72 -1.53 -11.09
N LEU A 92 2.16 -0.49 -10.39
CA LEU A 92 1.27 0.51 -9.78
C LEU A 92 0.42 1.21 -10.85
N PHE A 93 1.03 1.67 -11.94
CA PHE A 93 0.28 2.28 -13.05
C PHE A 93 -0.72 1.30 -13.68
N THR A 94 -0.33 0.04 -13.86
CA THR A 94 -1.22 -1.00 -14.40
C THR A 94 -2.42 -1.24 -13.49
N PHE A 95 -2.22 -1.30 -12.18
CA PHE A 95 -3.30 -1.46 -11.22
C PHE A 95 -4.20 -0.22 -11.11
N ILE A 96 -3.65 0.98 -11.21
CA ILE A 96 -4.44 2.22 -11.28
C ILE A 96 -5.30 2.23 -12.54
N TYR A 97 -4.75 1.84 -13.69
CA TYR A 97 -5.52 1.72 -14.92
C TYR A 97 -6.68 0.71 -14.76
N PHE A 98 -6.43 -0.43 -14.10
CA PHE A 98 -7.48 -1.39 -13.75
C PHE A 98 -8.59 -0.78 -12.89
N ILE A 99 -8.24 0.04 -11.89
CA ILE A 99 -9.23 0.74 -11.05
C ILE A 99 -9.98 1.79 -11.88
N PHE A 100 -9.29 2.58 -12.69
CA PHE A 100 -9.89 3.61 -13.54
C PHE A 100 -10.87 3.01 -14.53
N LYS A 101 -10.55 1.86 -15.14
CA LYS A 101 -11.45 1.15 -16.06
C LYS A 101 -12.75 0.68 -15.38
N LYS A 102 -12.77 0.52 -14.05
CA LYS A 102 -14.01 0.24 -13.29
C LYS A 102 -14.79 1.50 -12.93
N VAL A 103 -14.14 2.64 -12.86
CA VAL A 103 -14.76 3.93 -12.50
C VAL A 103 -15.31 4.63 -13.75
N PHE A 104 -14.50 4.73 -14.80
CA PHE A 104 -14.82 5.39 -16.05
C PHE A 104 -15.43 4.41 -17.04
N LYS A 105 -16.67 4.68 -17.46
CA LYS A 105 -17.38 3.86 -18.45
C LYS A 105 -16.94 4.17 -19.88
N ASP A 106 -16.56 5.42 -20.15
CA ASP A 106 -16.16 5.90 -21.46
C ASP A 106 -14.64 5.78 -21.65
N LYS A 107 -14.21 5.29 -22.82
CA LYS A 107 -12.79 5.07 -23.12
C LYS A 107 -11.98 6.36 -23.18
N LEU A 108 -12.52 7.45 -23.73
CA LEU A 108 -11.82 8.74 -23.79
C LEU A 108 -11.58 9.25 -22.37
N SER A 109 -12.62 9.25 -21.53
CA SER A 109 -12.47 9.68 -20.12
C SER A 109 -11.44 8.85 -19.36
N LEU A 110 -11.43 7.53 -19.55
CA LEU A 110 -10.44 6.62 -18.99
C LEU A 110 -9.00 7.00 -19.40
N PHE A 111 -8.76 7.18 -20.70
CA PHE A 111 -7.42 7.51 -21.21
C PHE A 111 -6.97 8.89 -20.77
N PHE A 112 -7.83 9.91 -20.88
CA PHE A 112 -7.48 11.27 -20.44
C PHE A 112 -7.17 11.34 -18.95
N SER A 113 -8.00 10.71 -18.10
CA SER A 113 -7.73 10.67 -16.67
C SER A 113 -6.44 9.91 -16.35
N PHE A 114 -6.16 8.80 -17.05
CA PHE A 114 -4.93 8.04 -16.82
C PHE A 114 -3.68 8.82 -17.25
N ILE A 115 -3.71 9.50 -18.40
CA ILE A 115 -2.61 10.36 -18.86
C ILE A 115 -2.41 11.51 -17.88
N PHE A 116 -3.48 12.19 -17.45
CA PHE A 116 -3.37 13.27 -16.47
C PHE A 116 -2.78 12.78 -15.15
N PHE A 117 -3.18 11.60 -14.69
CA PHE A 117 -2.61 10.97 -13.50
C PHE A 117 -1.11 10.65 -13.69
N TYR A 118 -0.71 10.11 -14.83
CA TYR A 118 0.70 9.86 -15.14
C TYR A 118 1.52 11.17 -15.13
N VAL A 119 1.02 12.23 -15.78
CA VAL A 119 1.67 13.55 -15.80
C VAL A 119 1.76 14.14 -14.39
N PHE A 120 0.70 14.01 -13.58
CA PHE A 120 0.73 14.41 -12.18
C PHE A 120 1.81 13.67 -11.39
N VAL A 121 1.93 12.35 -11.58
CA VAL A 121 3.00 11.57 -10.93
C VAL A 121 4.38 12.03 -11.41
N LEU A 122 4.56 12.25 -12.71
CA LEU A 122 5.84 12.62 -13.29
C LEU A 122 6.31 14.00 -12.83
N ILE A 123 5.43 15.00 -12.84
CA ILE A 123 5.79 16.41 -12.64
C ILE A 123 5.66 16.83 -11.18
N ILE A 124 4.62 16.36 -10.48
CA ILE A 124 4.28 16.85 -9.13
C ILE A 124 4.78 15.90 -8.05
N VAL A 125 4.52 14.59 -8.18
CA VAL A 125 4.84 13.62 -7.11
C VAL A 125 6.29 13.13 -7.19
N GLY A 126 6.77 12.86 -8.40
CA GLY A 126 8.01 12.13 -8.65
C GLY A 126 7.86 10.61 -8.48
N PHE A 127 8.57 9.86 -9.32
CA PHE A 127 8.62 8.39 -9.28
C PHE A 127 9.09 7.78 -7.95
N PRO A 128 10.11 8.32 -7.24
CA PRO A 128 10.53 7.77 -5.95
C PRO A 128 9.43 7.80 -4.89
N ALA A 129 8.75 8.95 -4.76
CA ALA A 129 7.65 9.11 -3.81
C ALA A 129 6.44 8.25 -4.23
N PHE A 130 6.14 8.17 -5.52
CA PHE A 130 5.05 7.34 -6.01
C PHE A 130 5.30 5.83 -5.81
N ALA A 131 6.52 5.35 -6.03
CA ALA A 131 6.88 3.95 -5.77
C ALA A 131 6.68 3.57 -4.29
N ARG A 132 6.95 4.52 -3.38
CA ARG A 132 6.84 4.31 -1.94
C ARG A 132 5.41 4.45 -1.43
N TYR A 133 4.72 5.53 -1.76
CA TYR A 133 3.40 5.87 -1.20
C TYR A 133 2.24 5.41 -2.08
N GLY A 134 2.44 5.40 -3.40
CA GLY A 134 1.46 4.86 -4.35
C GLY A 134 1.18 3.39 -4.10
N LEU A 135 2.14 2.64 -3.53
CA LEU A 135 1.95 1.25 -3.17
C LEU A 135 0.83 1.04 -2.15
N LEU A 136 0.85 1.81 -1.05
CA LEU A 136 -0.22 1.77 -0.05
C LEU A 136 -1.56 2.14 -0.69
N VAL A 137 -1.61 3.24 -1.44
CA VAL A 137 -2.83 3.73 -2.11
C VAL A 137 -3.41 2.69 -3.07
N VAL A 138 -2.60 2.13 -3.94
CA VAL A 138 -3.04 1.19 -4.98
C VAL A 138 -3.53 -0.12 -4.37
N ILE A 139 -2.79 -0.69 -3.41
CA ILE A 139 -3.21 -1.94 -2.77
C ILE A 139 -4.48 -1.70 -1.94
N SER A 140 -4.59 -0.57 -1.25
CA SER A 140 -5.81 -0.14 -0.57
C SER A 140 -7.02 -0.11 -1.51
N LEU A 141 -6.87 0.49 -2.70
CA LEU A 141 -7.93 0.52 -3.72
C LEU A 141 -8.27 -0.87 -4.28
N ILE A 142 -7.28 -1.76 -4.43
CA ILE A 142 -7.51 -3.15 -4.83
C ILE A 142 -8.31 -3.90 -3.77
N PHE A 143 -7.92 -3.81 -2.49
CA PHE A 143 -8.71 -4.38 -1.39
C PHE A 143 -10.12 -3.82 -1.40
N SER A 144 -10.27 -2.53 -1.66
CA SER A 144 -11.60 -1.91 -1.78
C SER A 144 -12.44 -2.47 -2.91
N CYS A 145 -11.84 -2.76 -4.06
CA CYS A 145 -12.51 -3.48 -5.14
C CYS A 145 -12.98 -4.86 -4.68
N ILE A 146 -12.12 -5.62 -3.98
CA ILE A 146 -12.42 -6.96 -3.48
C ILE A 146 -13.58 -6.89 -2.48
N PHE A 147 -13.47 -6.07 -1.43
CA PHE A 147 -14.50 -5.93 -0.41
C PHE A 147 -15.81 -5.40 -0.98
N TYR A 148 -15.80 -4.37 -1.82
CA TYR A 148 -17.01 -3.84 -2.44
C TYR A 148 -17.73 -4.90 -3.27
N SER A 149 -17.00 -5.66 -4.11
CA SER A 149 -17.61 -6.72 -4.93
C SER A 149 -18.34 -7.76 -4.07
N ASN A 150 -17.85 -7.97 -2.85
CA ASN A 150 -18.40 -8.89 -1.88
C ASN A 150 -19.41 -8.25 -0.91
N THR A 151 -19.64 -6.94 -0.92
CA THR A 151 -20.77 -6.35 -0.15
C THR A 151 -22.14 -6.73 -0.73
N LYS A 152 -22.17 -7.28 -1.94
CA LYS A 152 -23.37 -7.73 -2.66
C LYS A 152 -23.61 -9.25 -2.56
N SER A 153 -22.62 -10.03 -2.14
CA SER A 153 -22.69 -11.50 -1.99
C SER A 153 -22.19 -11.89 -0.61
N THR A 154 -22.95 -12.68 0.14
CA THR A 154 -22.58 -13.06 1.52
C THR A 154 -21.32 -13.94 1.60
N LYS A 155 -20.90 -14.56 0.49
CA LYS A 155 -19.72 -15.41 0.44
C LYS A 155 -18.56 -14.69 -0.23
N ILE A 156 -17.76 -13.98 0.57
CA ILE A 156 -16.34 -13.83 0.21
C ILE A 156 -15.76 -15.23 0.18
N LYS A 157 -15.13 -15.63 -0.94
CA LYS A 157 -14.42 -16.91 -0.97
C LYS A 157 -13.30 -16.81 0.06
N THR A 158 -13.30 -17.67 1.06
CA THR A 158 -12.27 -17.77 2.11
C THR A 158 -10.85 -17.77 1.51
N PHE A 159 -10.69 -18.42 0.35
CA PHE A 159 -9.46 -18.39 -0.44
C PHE A 159 -9.00 -16.99 -0.87
N THR A 160 -9.92 -16.10 -1.28
CA THR A 160 -9.55 -14.72 -1.65
C THR A 160 -9.01 -13.95 -0.44
N LEU A 161 -9.58 -14.16 0.74
CA LEU A 161 -9.10 -13.53 1.98
C LEU A 161 -7.77 -14.11 2.44
N PHE A 162 -7.59 -15.43 2.27
CA PHE A 162 -6.29 -16.07 2.46
C PHE A 162 -5.20 -15.45 1.57
N VAL A 163 -5.48 -15.24 0.28
CA VAL A 163 -4.56 -14.56 -0.64
C VAL A 163 -4.31 -13.10 -0.23
N CYS A 164 -5.34 -12.38 0.25
CA CYS A 164 -5.14 -11.04 0.81
C CYS A 164 -4.21 -11.08 2.03
N GLY A 165 -4.37 -12.06 2.92
CA GLY A 165 -3.48 -12.32 4.04
C GLY A 165 -2.04 -12.52 3.59
N MET A 166 -1.82 -13.36 2.57
CA MET A 166 -0.48 -13.58 2.01
C MET A 166 0.15 -12.28 1.45
N ILE A 167 -0.64 -11.46 0.76
CA ILE A 167 -0.18 -10.16 0.27
C ILE A 167 0.22 -9.27 1.44
N LEU A 168 -0.62 -9.19 2.49
CA LEU A 168 -0.33 -8.39 3.68
C LEU A 168 0.96 -8.83 4.37
N GLY A 169 1.20 -10.13 4.57
CA GLY A 169 2.41 -10.59 5.25
C GLY A 169 3.67 -10.44 4.40
N LEU A 170 3.58 -10.60 3.07
CA LEU A 170 4.67 -10.23 2.16
C LEU A 170 4.99 -8.74 2.27
N PHE A 171 4.00 -7.86 2.19
CA PHE A 171 4.25 -6.41 2.28
C PHE A 171 4.75 -5.98 3.65
N PHE A 172 4.20 -6.58 4.71
CA PHE A 172 4.61 -6.34 6.10
C PHE A 172 6.09 -6.67 6.33
N THR A 173 6.66 -7.62 5.60
CA THR A 173 8.06 -8.05 5.77
C THR A 173 9.01 -7.45 4.75
N VAL A 174 8.56 -7.31 3.50
CA VAL A 174 9.38 -6.83 2.37
C VAL A 174 9.47 -5.30 2.36
N ILE A 175 8.42 -4.60 2.82
CA ILE A 175 8.30 -3.14 2.83
C ILE A 175 7.72 -2.68 4.18
N ASN A 176 8.42 -3.00 5.29
CA ASN A 176 7.96 -2.90 6.69
C ASN A 176 7.06 -1.69 7.01
N ASP A 177 7.55 -0.47 6.75
CA ASP A 177 6.82 0.77 7.07
C ASP A 177 5.46 0.85 6.37
N GLN A 178 5.41 0.67 5.04
CA GLN A 178 4.13 0.68 4.31
C GLN A 178 3.27 -0.55 4.60
N GLY A 179 3.90 -1.70 4.85
CA GLY A 179 3.23 -2.95 5.13
C GLY A 179 2.47 -2.94 6.45
N ALA A 180 3.03 -2.33 7.50
CA ALA A 180 2.34 -2.14 8.78
C ALA A 180 1.08 -1.27 8.63
N TYR A 181 1.19 -0.14 7.94
CA TYR A 181 0.04 0.72 7.63
C TYR A 181 -0.99 0.03 6.74
N LEU A 182 -0.56 -0.82 5.82
CA LEU A 182 -1.43 -1.61 4.96
C LEU A 182 -2.25 -2.64 5.76
N VAL A 183 -1.67 -3.26 6.79
CA VAL A 183 -2.37 -4.17 7.72
C VAL A 183 -3.46 -3.40 8.47
N LEU A 184 -3.14 -2.25 9.06
CA LEU A 184 -4.11 -1.41 9.75
C LEU A 184 -5.24 -0.98 8.82
N TYR A 185 -4.89 -0.50 7.63
CA TYR A 185 -5.85 -0.15 6.59
C TYR A 185 -6.79 -1.32 6.25
N PHE A 186 -6.24 -2.52 6.05
CA PHE A 186 -7.03 -3.70 5.71
C PHE A 186 -8.01 -4.06 6.82
N ILE A 187 -7.58 -4.00 8.09
CA ILE A 187 -8.44 -4.25 9.25
C ILE A 187 -9.58 -3.22 9.28
N SER A 188 -9.28 -1.93 9.13
CA SER A 188 -10.30 -0.87 9.09
C SER A 188 -11.32 -1.11 7.97
N LEU A 189 -10.85 -1.46 6.77
CA LEU A 189 -11.71 -1.71 5.62
C LEU A 189 -12.53 -3.00 5.79
N PHE A 190 -11.95 -4.05 6.37
CA PHE A 190 -12.62 -5.30 6.70
C PHE A 190 -13.78 -5.04 7.65
N ILE A 191 -13.53 -4.35 8.77
CA ILE A 191 -14.55 -3.96 9.74
C ILE A 191 -15.64 -3.12 9.08
N PHE A 192 -15.26 -2.09 8.31
CA PHE A 192 -16.22 -1.23 7.61
C PHE A 192 -17.12 -2.03 6.65
N SER A 193 -16.54 -2.95 5.88
CA SER A 193 -17.28 -3.81 4.94
C SER A 193 -18.27 -4.72 5.67
N LYS A 194 -17.89 -5.24 6.84
CA LYS A 194 -18.71 -6.09 7.69
C LYS A 194 -19.87 -5.33 8.31
N LEU A 195 -19.64 -4.11 8.79
CA LEU A 195 -20.70 -3.22 9.28
C LEU A 195 -21.74 -2.91 8.19
N LEU A 196 -21.31 -2.67 6.95
CA LEU A 196 -22.22 -2.47 5.81
C LEU A 196 -23.05 -3.71 5.48
N GLN A 197 -22.50 -4.92 5.64
CA GLN A 197 -23.24 -6.16 5.45
C GLN A 197 -24.24 -6.40 6.60
N ALA A 198 -23.84 -6.16 7.85
CA ALA A 198 -24.68 -6.35 9.03
C ALA A 198 -25.97 -5.52 8.98
N ARG A 199 -25.91 -4.29 8.47
CA ARG A 199 -27.10 -3.43 8.25
C ARG A 199 -28.21 -4.05 7.39
N LYS A 200 -27.87 -5.03 6.53
CA LYS A 200 -28.85 -5.69 5.65
C LYS A 200 -29.45 -6.95 6.27
N ILE A 201 -28.78 -7.55 7.25
CA ILE A 201 -29.12 -8.87 7.78
C ILE A 201 -29.75 -8.69 9.16
N ASN A 202 -31.04 -8.40 9.19
CA ASN A 202 -31.75 -8.02 10.41
C ASN A 202 -32.02 -9.18 11.40
N PHE A 203 -31.49 -10.40 11.22
CA PHE A 203 -31.90 -11.53 12.07
C PHE A 203 -30.97 -12.77 12.19
N LEU A 204 -29.74 -12.77 11.69
CA LEU A 204 -28.83 -13.95 11.77
C LEU A 204 -27.44 -13.58 12.31
N LEU A 205 -27.40 -12.98 13.50
CA LEU A 205 -26.17 -12.54 14.16
C LEU A 205 -25.15 -13.69 14.33
N GLN A 206 -25.58 -14.88 14.76
CA GLN A 206 -24.66 -15.99 15.06
C GLN A 206 -23.91 -16.50 13.82
N ASN A 207 -24.62 -16.77 12.72
CA ASN A 207 -23.99 -17.22 11.47
C ASN A 207 -23.08 -16.15 10.87
N PHE A 208 -23.42 -14.86 11.02
CA PHE A 208 -22.58 -13.76 10.59
C PHE A 208 -21.27 -13.69 11.40
N PHE A 209 -21.32 -13.91 12.71
CA PHE A 209 -20.12 -13.96 13.56
C PHE A 209 -19.22 -15.14 13.23
N ILE A 210 -19.77 -16.36 13.11
CA ILE A 210 -18.99 -17.57 12.74
C ILE A 210 -18.28 -17.36 11.40
N GLN A 211 -18.99 -16.87 10.38
CA GLN A 211 -18.38 -16.57 9.08
C GLN A 211 -17.29 -15.49 9.16
N THR A 212 -17.46 -14.50 10.04
CA THR A 212 -16.45 -13.44 10.22
C THR A 212 -15.20 -13.97 10.93
N ILE A 213 -15.35 -14.91 11.87
CA ILE A 213 -14.23 -15.60 12.52
C ILE A 213 -13.47 -16.46 11.49
N GLU A 214 -14.17 -17.31 10.72
CA GLU A 214 -13.54 -18.13 9.66
C GLU A 214 -12.75 -17.28 8.66
N GLN A 215 -13.32 -16.15 8.25
CA GLN A 215 -12.68 -15.21 7.35
C GLN A 215 -11.44 -14.56 7.97
N SER A 216 -11.49 -14.22 9.26
CA SER A 216 -10.36 -13.65 9.99
C SER A 216 -9.22 -14.67 10.13
N ILE A 217 -9.55 -15.92 10.45
CA ILE A 217 -8.59 -17.03 10.52
C ILE A 217 -7.90 -17.22 9.17
N ALA A 218 -8.65 -17.18 8.07
CA ALA A 218 -8.07 -17.31 6.74
C ALA A 218 -7.07 -16.20 6.41
N VAL A 219 -7.37 -14.95 6.76
CA VAL A 219 -6.43 -13.82 6.60
C VAL A 219 -5.18 -14.04 7.44
N LEU A 220 -5.33 -14.38 8.73
CA LEU A 220 -4.20 -14.60 9.63
C LEU A 220 -3.30 -15.75 9.14
N PHE A 221 -3.91 -16.85 8.71
CA PHE A 221 -3.17 -18.00 8.19
C PHE A 221 -2.37 -17.64 6.93
N GLY A 222 -2.99 -16.91 6.00
CA GLY A 222 -2.28 -16.39 4.82
C GLY A 222 -1.13 -15.44 5.18
N PHE A 223 -1.38 -14.54 6.13
CA PHE A 223 -0.39 -13.60 6.64
C PHE A 223 0.84 -14.32 7.18
N PHE A 224 0.67 -15.23 8.14
CA PHE A 224 1.80 -15.94 8.75
C PHE A 224 2.55 -16.82 7.76
N ILE A 225 1.84 -17.53 6.86
CA ILE A 225 2.51 -18.34 5.81
C ILE A 225 3.44 -17.49 4.96
N SER A 226 3.00 -16.30 4.57
CA SER A 226 3.80 -15.43 3.72
C SER A 226 5.02 -14.81 4.41
N MET A 227 5.06 -14.79 5.74
CA MET A 227 6.22 -14.34 6.49
C MET A 227 7.31 -15.42 6.61
N ILE A 228 6.95 -16.71 6.44
CA ILE A 228 7.89 -17.84 6.62
C ILE A 228 9.16 -17.69 5.77
N PRO A 229 9.10 -17.38 4.45
CA PRO A 229 10.31 -17.25 3.64
C PRO A 229 11.25 -16.18 4.18
N VAL A 230 10.69 -15.06 4.66
CA VAL A 230 11.49 -13.98 5.25
C VAL A 230 12.12 -14.40 6.56
N PHE A 231 11.38 -15.11 7.43
CA PHE A 231 11.95 -15.64 8.67
C PHE A 231 13.08 -16.64 8.43
N LEU A 232 12.97 -17.49 7.41
CA LEU A 232 14.04 -18.40 7.01
C LEU A 232 15.28 -17.62 6.53
N ILE A 233 15.09 -16.54 5.76
CA ILE A 233 16.17 -15.64 5.33
C ILE A 233 16.84 -14.99 6.55
N LEU A 234 16.06 -14.40 7.45
CA LEU A 234 16.59 -13.76 8.65
C LEU A 234 17.36 -14.75 9.53
N GLN A 235 16.87 -15.98 9.67
CA GLN A 235 17.56 -17.06 10.38
C GLN A 235 18.88 -17.44 9.69
N HIS A 236 18.89 -17.56 8.36
CA HIS A 236 20.09 -17.87 7.58
C HIS A 236 21.19 -16.81 7.79
N PHE A 237 20.79 -15.53 7.88
CA PHE A 237 21.71 -14.42 8.14
C PHE A 237 21.98 -14.15 9.64
N GLY A 238 21.52 -15.02 10.55
CA GLY A 238 21.72 -14.85 12.00
C GLY A 238 21.06 -13.60 12.60
N SER A 239 20.10 -13.01 11.90
CA SER A 239 19.46 -11.73 12.25
C SER A 239 18.06 -11.87 12.85
N PHE A 240 17.57 -13.11 13.02
CA PHE A 240 16.20 -13.39 13.47
C PHE A 240 15.88 -12.80 14.85
N TYR A 241 16.72 -13.05 15.86
CA TYR A 241 16.50 -12.50 17.21
C TYR A 241 16.56 -10.97 17.23
N SER A 242 17.57 -10.41 16.55
CA SER A 242 17.77 -8.97 16.39
C SER A 242 16.56 -8.28 15.74
N PHE A 243 15.84 -8.97 14.85
CA PHE A 243 14.61 -8.45 14.22
C PHE A 243 13.49 -8.23 15.21
N PHE A 244 13.25 -9.16 16.13
CA PHE A 244 12.20 -9.00 17.13
C PHE A 244 12.61 -8.04 18.25
N THR A 245 13.89 -8.02 18.65
CA THR A 245 14.37 -7.04 19.65
C THR A 245 14.33 -5.62 19.11
N TYR A 246 14.55 -5.41 17.81
CA TYR A 246 14.37 -4.08 17.22
C TYR A 246 12.97 -3.53 17.41
N PHE A 247 11.91 -4.31 17.13
CA PHE A 247 10.55 -3.81 17.33
C PHE A 247 10.30 -3.47 18.80
N LYS A 248 10.93 -4.18 19.74
CA LYS A 248 10.90 -3.82 21.16
C LYS A 248 11.59 -2.48 21.43
N ASP A 249 12.76 -2.26 20.83
CA ASP A 249 13.57 -1.06 21.03
C ASP A 249 12.95 0.18 20.35
N VAL A 250 12.17 0.01 19.28
CA VAL A 250 11.54 1.11 18.53
C VAL A 250 10.14 1.46 19.03
N ILE A 251 9.53 0.62 19.89
CA ILE A 251 8.26 0.97 20.56
C ILE A 251 8.37 2.29 21.33
N ASP A 252 9.52 2.57 21.92
CA ASP A 252 9.73 3.80 22.68
C ASP A 252 9.81 5.04 21.78
N ILE A 253 10.33 4.90 20.55
CA ILE A 253 10.35 5.98 19.53
C ILE A 253 8.92 6.31 19.07
N VAL A 254 8.06 5.30 18.94
CA VAL A 254 6.64 5.47 18.57
C VAL A 254 5.84 6.20 19.65
N MET A 255 6.21 6.06 20.93
CA MET A 255 5.55 6.75 22.06
C MET A 255 5.90 8.25 22.14
N VAL A 256 7.11 8.64 21.73
CA VAL A 256 7.55 10.04 21.67
C VAL A 256 6.88 10.81 20.51
N ALA A 257 6.40 10.10 19.49
CA ALA A 257 5.73 10.69 18.33
C ALA A 257 4.27 11.14 18.56
N LYS A 258 3.78 11.20 19.82
CA LYS A 258 2.38 11.56 20.10
C LYS A 258 2.13 13.07 20.23
N THR A 259 1.48 13.56 19.18
CA THR A 259 0.51 14.68 19.08
C THR A 259 1.04 16.12 19.05
N PRO A 260 0.46 17.01 18.19
CA PRO A 260 -0.97 17.00 17.89
C PRO A 260 -1.44 17.20 16.44
N PHE A 261 -2.65 16.71 16.22
CA PHE A 261 -3.73 17.20 15.34
C PHE A 261 -3.95 18.73 15.33
N PHE A 262 -3.05 19.55 15.88
CA PHE A 262 -3.22 21.00 16.10
C PHE A 262 -2.11 21.88 15.50
N SER A 263 -1.01 21.34 14.94
CA SER A 263 -0.05 22.16 14.17
C SER A 263 -0.44 22.32 12.68
N PHE A 264 -1.55 21.70 12.26
CA PHE A 264 -2.00 21.72 10.86
C PHE A 264 -2.69 23.02 10.43
N ILE A 265 -3.01 23.94 11.35
CA ILE A 265 -3.77 25.16 11.00
C ILE A 265 -2.85 26.27 10.50
N ASP A 266 -1.53 26.13 10.64
CA ASP A 266 -0.62 27.26 10.41
C ASP A 266 -0.27 27.50 8.93
N SER A 267 -0.55 26.54 8.03
CA SER A 267 -0.29 26.69 6.60
C SER A 267 -1.57 26.64 5.74
N PRO A 268 -1.71 27.52 4.73
CA PRO A 268 -2.87 27.50 3.82
C PRO A 268 -3.07 26.15 3.10
N ALA A 269 -1.97 25.44 2.79
CA ALA A 269 -2.01 24.12 2.17
C ALA A 269 -2.62 23.05 3.10
N ASN A 270 -2.30 23.13 4.39
CA ASN A 270 -2.83 22.21 5.39
C ASN A 270 -4.31 22.52 5.68
N ILE A 271 -4.70 23.79 5.80
CA ILE A 271 -6.11 24.20 5.93
C ILE A 271 -6.94 23.68 4.75
N PHE A 272 -6.43 23.82 3.53
CA PHE A 272 -7.10 23.32 2.32
C PHE A 272 -7.26 21.79 2.36
N THR A 273 -6.21 21.07 2.73
CA THR A 273 -6.22 19.60 2.83
C THR A 273 -7.20 19.12 3.91
N VAL A 274 -7.16 19.71 5.11
CA VAL A 274 -8.08 19.42 6.22
C VAL A 274 -9.52 19.74 5.83
N SER A 275 -9.75 20.86 5.14
CA SER A 275 -11.09 21.24 4.68
C SER A 275 -11.64 20.21 3.68
N ILE A 276 -10.84 19.81 2.69
CA ILE A 276 -11.24 18.78 1.71
C ILE A 276 -11.53 17.45 2.42
N LEU A 277 -10.67 17.02 3.34
CA LEU A 277 -10.86 15.80 4.11
C LEU A 277 -12.13 15.88 4.95
N PHE A 278 -12.34 16.98 5.67
CA PHE A 278 -13.54 17.22 6.47
C PHE A 278 -14.80 17.14 5.61
N PHE A 279 -14.87 17.86 4.50
CA PHE A 279 -16.03 17.82 3.60
C PHE A 279 -16.22 16.43 2.97
N ALA A 280 -15.14 15.73 2.59
CA ALA A 280 -15.23 14.39 2.03
C ALA A 280 -15.71 13.35 3.06
N ILE A 281 -15.23 13.43 4.30
CA ILE A 281 -15.68 12.61 5.43
C ILE A 281 -17.15 12.90 5.70
N PHE A 282 -17.49 14.17 5.91
CA PHE A 282 -18.83 14.61 6.26
C PHE A 282 -19.85 14.22 5.17
N TYR A 283 -19.52 14.43 3.90
CA TYR A 283 -20.36 14.02 2.78
C TYR A 283 -20.58 12.50 2.74
N ASN A 284 -19.53 11.69 2.95
CA ASN A 284 -19.68 10.24 2.99
C ASN A 284 -20.50 9.77 4.21
N PHE A 285 -20.32 10.39 5.38
CA PHE A 285 -21.14 10.13 6.57
C PHE A 285 -22.60 10.47 6.33
N ILE A 286 -22.91 11.67 5.79
CA ILE A 286 -24.29 12.05 5.47
C ILE A 286 -24.91 11.05 4.49
N LYS A 287 -24.18 10.67 3.45
CA LYS A 287 -24.63 9.69 2.45
C LYS A 287 -24.85 8.30 3.04
N LEU A 288 -24.12 7.93 4.08
CA LEU A 288 -24.19 6.61 4.70
C LEU A 288 -25.24 6.52 5.81
N PHE A 289 -25.56 7.62 6.49
CA PHE A 289 -26.51 7.65 7.60
C PHE A 289 -27.88 8.26 7.26
N PHE A 290 -27.93 9.32 6.45
CA PHE A 290 -29.15 10.10 6.25
C PHE A 290 -29.81 9.84 4.90
N PHE A 291 -29.01 9.70 3.83
CA PHE A 291 -29.56 9.32 2.54
C PHE A 291 -29.71 7.79 2.49
N LYS A 292 -30.94 7.27 2.44
CA LYS A 292 -31.24 5.83 2.23
C LYS A 292 -30.73 5.27 0.87
N HIS A 293 -29.87 6.01 0.16
CA HIS A 293 -29.30 5.60 -1.11
C HIS A 293 -28.34 4.41 -0.93
N LYS A 294 -28.38 3.50 -1.91
CA LYS A 294 -27.45 2.35 -1.95
C LYS A 294 -26.01 2.87 -2.02
N PHE A 295 -25.16 2.39 -1.12
CA PHE A 295 -23.73 2.72 -1.12
C PHE A 295 -23.06 2.29 -2.43
N THR A 296 -22.64 3.27 -3.23
CA THR A 296 -22.09 3.04 -4.58
C THR A 296 -20.62 2.64 -4.54
N PHE A 297 -20.11 2.03 -5.62
CA PHE A 297 -18.69 1.67 -5.73
C PHE A 297 -17.78 2.88 -5.57
N SER A 298 -18.13 4.00 -6.20
CA SER A 298 -17.37 5.26 -6.09
C SER A 298 -17.31 5.76 -4.65
N SER A 299 -18.42 5.69 -3.90
CA SER A 299 -18.43 6.06 -2.48
C SER A 299 -17.55 5.12 -1.65
N PHE A 300 -17.52 3.83 -1.95
CA PHE A 300 -16.64 2.88 -1.27
C PHE A 300 -15.15 3.17 -1.54
N LEU A 301 -14.78 3.49 -2.78
CA LEU A 301 -13.42 3.93 -3.11
C LEU A 301 -13.05 5.24 -2.42
N GLN A 302 -13.98 6.20 -2.33
CA GLN A 302 -13.76 7.47 -1.62
C GLN A 302 -13.52 7.24 -0.13
N THR A 303 -14.35 6.44 0.54
CA THR A 303 -14.14 6.08 1.95
C THR A 303 -12.80 5.38 2.15
N SER A 304 -12.44 4.49 1.25
CA SER A 304 -11.10 3.87 1.25
C SER A 304 -9.98 4.90 1.19
N LEU A 305 -10.03 5.83 0.23
CA LEU A 305 -8.99 6.85 0.08
C LEU A 305 -8.91 7.74 1.31
N ILE A 306 -10.04 8.07 1.94
CA ILE A 306 -10.08 8.80 3.21
C ILE A 306 -9.34 8.01 4.30
N ILE A 307 -9.63 6.72 4.47
CA ILE A 307 -8.92 5.87 5.44
C ILE A 307 -7.42 5.85 5.13
N THR A 308 -7.04 5.71 3.86
CA THR A 308 -5.63 5.73 3.44
C THR A 308 -4.97 7.06 3.81
N ILE A 309 -5.61 8.20 3.54
CA ILE A 309 -5.05 9.52 3.86
C ILE A 309 -4.87 9.69 5.38
N LEU A 310 -5.89 9.34 6.18
CA LEU A 310 -5.82 9.41 7.64
C LEU A 310 -4.66 8.58 8.22
N ILE A 311 -4.41 7.39 7.64
CA ILE A 311 -3.30 6.53 8.06
C ILE A 311 -1.95 7.11 7.60
N MET A 312 -1.87 7.62 6.37
CA MET A 312 -0.64 8.21 5.83
C MET A 312 -0.23 9.51 6.53
N GLU A 313 -1.20 10.29 7.00
CA GLU A 313 -0.94 11.52 7.74
C GLU A 313 -0.23 11.22 9.07
N GLN A 314 -0.64 10.15 9.78
CA GLN A 314 0.04 9.70 11.00
C GLN A 314 1.53 9.39 10.77
N LYS A 315 1.88 8.89 9.58
CA LYS A 315 3.27 8.60 9.20
C LYS A 315 4.11 9.87 9.02
N SER A 316 3.52 10.94 8.51
CA SER A 316 4.24 12.20 8.29
C SER A 316 4.65 12.87 9.60
N ILE A 317 3.84 12.71 10.65
CA ILE A 317 4.08 13.23 12.00
C ILE A 317 5.30 12.56 12.65
N ILE A 318 5.49 11.26 12.42
CA ILE A 318 6.64 10.50 12.97
C ILE A 318 7.96 11.03 12.38
N ARG A 319 7.95 11.48 11.12
CA ARG A 319 9.14 12.00 10.43
C ARG A 319 9.49 13.45 10.73
N SER A 320 8.52 14.27 11.17
CA SER A 320 8.79 15.68 11.49
C SER A 320 9.40 15.88 12.88
N ILE A 321 9.55 14.79 13.64
CA ILE A 321 10.11 14.77 14.99
C ILE A 321 11.57 14.27 14.98
N ASP A 322 12.00 13.68 13.86
CA ASP A 322 13.41 13.51 13.49
C ASP A 322 13.94 14.82 12.87
#